data_AF-A0A1W0A3X6-F1
#
_entry.id   AF-A0A1W0A3X6-F1
#
_cell.length_a   1.000
_cell.length_b   1.000
_cell.length_c   1.000
_cell.angle_alpha   90.00
_cell.angle_beta   90.00
_cell.angle_gamma   90.00
#
_symmetry.space_group_name_H-M   'P 1'
#
loop_
_entity.id
_entity.type
_entity.pdbx_description
1 polymer ?
#
loop_
_entity_poly.entity_id
_entity_poly.type
_entity_poly.pdbx_seq_one_letter_code
_entity_poly.pdbx_strand_id
1 'polypeptide(L)'
;MVSMEATVAGIKGTASCLALGIAIATIRSRQLKPPSELFSALAACCGLFRTLEPTSKRTAACLSSIALFRLLNDKHKHIVLSYALVELALQVYERCPQSKVLEHATSIAIASRFIYAYLLRWEWVLPSQLKIVDKQACLSPEILAAARAELRYGNGSRCHAFHPNKSCAKFLRDECFNHVQSGAKIFLPIHAIAAFFAWKNQRLDMSKQVVDYVKSIFCLLGSFVFPLVGSCMIPLQNHEQAIFLASLTPNIAQLIEPPKRRLTIRKAIASYSLITVFYQLKEYKCFSTITRHQVITLATIIYATCMVYLLEHPERQNRWLMYALYGHDIRQAKNKKISNQEYIVGNKEIIPSQSN
;
A
#
# COMPACT_ATOMS: atom_id res chain seq x y z
N MET A 1 17.18 18.88 26.21
CA MET A 1 17.12 20.05 25.30
C MET A 1 17.28 19.57 23.87
N VAL A 2 16.55 20.17 22.92
CA VAL A 2 16.72 19.89 21.48
C VAL A 2 17.96 20.63 20.98
N SER A 3 18.87 19.94 20.29
CA SER A 3 20.09 20.57 19.75
C SER A 3 19.78 21.38 18.49
N MET A 4 20.62 22.38 18.19
CA MET A 4 20.52 23.15 16.95
C MET A 4 20.61 22.25 15.70
N GLU A 5 21.44 21.21 15.75
CA GLU A 5 21.55 20.21 14.69
C GLU A 5 20.25 19.45 14.46
N ALA A 6 19.55 19.05 15.54
CA ALA A 6 18.26 18.38 15.46
C ALA A 6 17.19 19.29 14.84
N THR A 7 17.17 20.57 15.22
CA THR A 7 16.27 21.57 14.61
C THR A 7 16.54 21.74 13.12
N VAL A 8 17.81 21.82 12.71
CA VAL A 8 18.19 21.90 11.28
C VAL A 8 17.77 20.63 10.53
N ALA A 9 17.93 19.44 11.13
CA ALA A 9 17.47 18.18 10.55
C ALA A 9 15.95 18.15 10.37
N GLY A 10 15.20 18.68 11.35
CA GLY A 10 13.76 18.91 11.29
C GLY A 10 13.36 19.82 10.12
N ILE A 11 13.98 21.00 10.02
CA ILE A 11 13.72 21.95 8.92
C ILE A 11 13.97 21.29 7.56
N LYS A 12 15.08 20.55 7.40
CA LYS A 12 15.37 19.80 6.17
C LYS A 12 14.28 18.76 5.87
N GLY A 13 13.79 18.06 6.88
CA GLY A 13 12.68 17.12 6.75
C GLY A 13 11.40 17.78 6.22
N THR A 14 10.98 18.87 6.87
CA THR A 14 9.81 19.66 6.48
C THR A 14 9.97 20.19 5.04
N ALA A 15 11.08 20.87 4.75
CA ALA A 15 11.33 21.48 3.44
C ALA A 15 11.33 20.43 2.31
N SER A 16 11.92 19.25 2.53
CA SER A 16 11.95 18.18 1.53
C SER A 16 10.56 17.67 1.16
N CYS A 17 9.67 17.49 2.15
CA CYS A 17 8.30 17.05 1.91
C CYS A 17 7.47 18.12 1.18
N LEU A 18 7.62 19.38 1.56
CA LEU A 18 6.92 20.50 0.91
C LEU A 18 7.40 20.69 -0.53
N ALA A 19 8.71 20.68 -0.76
CA ALA A 19 9.29 20.80 -2.10
C ALA A 19 8.82 19.66 -3.03
N LEU A 20 8.81 18.42 -2.53
CA LEU A 20 8.29 17.29 -3.29
C LEU A 20 6.78 17.43 -3.58
N GLY A 21 6.00 17.88 -2.60
CA GLY A 21 4.58 18.14 -2.75
C GLY A 21 4.27 19.22 -3.79
N ILE A 22 5.02 20.32 -3.77
CA ILE A 22 4.93 21.41 -4.76
C ILE A 22 5.31 20.90 -6.14
N ALA A 23 6.42 20.15 -6.26
CA ALA A 23 6.87 19.60 -7.54
C ALA A 23 5.81 18.68 -8.16
N ILE A 24 5.26 17.74 -7.38
CA ILE A 24 4.22 16.82 -7.85
C ILE A 24 2.94 17.57 -8.22
N ALA A 25 2.50 18.51 -7.37
CA ALA A 25 1.31 19.32 -7.67
C ALA A 25 1.52 20.09 -8.98
N THR A 26 2.67 20.75 -9.12
CA THR A 26 3.04 21.58 -10.27
C THR A 26 3.11 20.78 -11.57
N ILE A 27 3.75 19.62 -11.56
CA ILE A 27 3.82 18.72 -12.72
C ILE A 27 2.42 18.28 -13.16
N ARG A 28 1.55 17.94 -12.18
CA ARG A 28 0.19 17.46 -12.47
C ARG A 28 -0.71 18.57 -13.01
N SER A 29 -0.59 19.80 -12.51
CA SER A 29 -1.36 20.94 -13.02
C SER A 29 -0.72 21.69 -14.17
N ARG A 30 0.54 21.37 -14.52
CA ARG A 30 1.38 22.15 -15.45
C ARG A 30 1.49 23.64 -15.06
N GLN A 31 1.28 23.95 -13.78
CA GLN A 31 1.23 25.30 -13.22
C GLN A 31 1.68 25.21 -11.75
N LEU A 32 2.43 26.21 -11.27
CA LEU A 32 2.88 26.24 -9.88
C LEU A 32 1.68 26.12 -8.93
N LYS A 33 1.68 25.08 -8.11
CA LYS A 33 0.61 24.83 -7.13
C LYS A 33 1.17 24.54 -5.74
N PRO A 34 0.45 24.95 -4.68
CA PRO A 34 0.81 24.61 -3.32
C PRO A 34 0.78 23.08 -3.11
N PRO A 35 1.50 22.57 -2.10
CA PRO A 35 1.49 21.14 -1.79
C PRO A 35 0.09 20.74 -1.29
N SER A 36 -0.31 19.50 -1.60
CA SER A 36 -1.55 18.95 -1.06
C SER A 36 -1.46 18.78 0.47
N GLU A 37 -2.60 18.73 1.15
CA GLU A 37 -2.72 18.45 2.59
C GLU A 37 -1.88 17.26 3.06
N LEU A 38 -1.81 16.18 2.27
CA LEU A 38 -1.00 15.01 2.58
C LEU A 38 0.49 15.36 2.73
N PHE A 39 1.03 16.17 1.81
CA PHE A 39 2.44 16.59 1.86
C PHE A 39 2.69 17.59 2.98
N SER A 40 1.72 18.46 3.29
CA SER A 40 1.82 19.35 4.45
C SER A 40 1.83 18.57 5.78
N ALA A 41 0.98 17.56 5.92
CA ALA A 41 0.95 16.69 7.09
C ALA A 41 2.24 15.83 7.20
N LEU A 42 2.75 15.31 6.08
CA LEU A 42 4.04 14.62 6.03
C LEU A 42 5.20 15.53 6.40
N ALA A 43 5.17 16.79 5.96
CA ALA A 43 6.19 17.78 6.30
C ALA A 43 6.23 18.04 7.81
N ALA A 44 5.07 18.26 8.44
CA ALA A 44 4.97 18.41 9.89
C ALA A 44 5.47 17.16 10.63
N CYS A 45 5.10 15.96 10.15
CA CYS A 45 5.55 14.69 10.71
C CYS A 45 7.07 14.52 10.63
N CYS A 46 7.66 14.66 9.44
CA CYS A 46 9.09 14.47 9.23
C CYS A 46 9.91 15.52 9.99
N GLY A 47 9.43 16.76 10.03
CA GLY A 47 10.05 17.83 10.81
C GLY A 47 10.06 17.50 12.30
N LEU A 48 8.90 17.19 12.86
CA LEU A 48 8.76 16.85 14.29
C LEU A 48 9.55 15.60 14.66
N PHE A 49 9.50 14.56 13.82
CA PHE A 49 10.23 13.32 14.02
C PHE A 49 11.74 13.58 14.10
N ARG A 50 12.33 14.24 13.11
CA ARG A 50 13.79 14.47 13.06
C ARG A 50 14.30 15.40 14.15
N THR A 51 13.48 16.35 14.61
CA THR A 51 13.82 17.23 15.73
C THR A 51 13.88 16.46 17.06
N LEU A 52 13.02 15.45 17.23
CA LEU A 52 12.86 14.72 18.50
C LEU A 52 13.59 13.37 18.52
N GLU A 53 13.91 12.79 17.37
CA GLU A 53 14.56 11.47 17.28
C GLU A 53 15.87 11.39 18.08
N PRO A 54 16.74 12.43 18.09
CA PRO A 54 17.97 12.40 18.86
C PRO A 54 17.77 12.34 20.39
N THR A 55 16.64 12.84 20.90
CA THR A 55 16.33 12.81 22.34
C THR A 55 15.59 11.54 22.73
N SER A 56 14.57 11.14 21.95
CA SER A 56 13.83 9.90 22.18
C SER A 56 13.12 9.46 20.92
N LYS A 57 13.53 8.33 20.35
CA LYS A 57 12.88 7.70 19.20
C LYS A 57 11.40 7.43 19.42
N ARG A 58 11.05 6.97 20.62
CA ARG A 58 9.67 6.62 20.99
C ARG A 58 8.80 7.86 21.09
N THR A 59 9.31 8.94 21.70
CA THR A 59 8.62 10.23 21.79
C THR A 59 8.47 10.85 20.40
N ALA A 60 9.53 10.82 19.59
CA ALA A 60 9.51 11.28 18.21
C ALA A 60 8.44 10.57 17.39
N ALA A 61 8.46 9.23 17.38
CA ALA A 61 7.48 8.39 16.68
C ALA A 61 6.05 8.68 17.15
N CYS A 62 5.83 8.79 18.47
CA CYS A 62 4.50 9.05 19.03
C CYS A 62 3.97 10.43 18.60
N LEU A 63 4.71 11.50 18.90
CA LEU A 63 4.27 12.87 18.64
C LEU A 63 4.17 13.17 17.14
N SER A 64 5.11 12.69 16.33
CA SER A 64 5.06 12.86 14.87
C SER A 64 3.86 12.14 14.25
N SER A 65 3.52 10.95 14.77
CA SER A 65 2.36 10.19 14.30
C SER A 65 1.05 10.82 14.71
N ILE A 66 0.96 11.38 15.92
CA ILE A 66 -0.20 12.18 16.36
C ILE A 66 -0.37 13.39 15.44
N ALA A 67 0.70 14.16 15.22
CA ALA A 67 0.68 15.33 14.35
C ALA A 67 0.26 14.97 12.92
N LEU A 68 0.87 13.93 12.33
CA LEU A 68 0.50 13.41 11.01
C LEU A 68 -0.98 13.07 10.96
N PHE A 69 -1.44 12.18 11.85
CA PHE A 69 -2.78 11.64 11.79
C PHE A 69 -3.86 12.71 12.01
N ARG A 70 -3.60 13.69 12.89
CA ARG A 70 -4.55 14.79 13.15
C ARG A 70 -4.64 15.78 11.99
N LEU A 71 -3.53 16.02 11.27
CA LEU A 71 -3.49 16.91 10.10
C LEU A 71 -4.04 16.27 8.82
N LEU A 72 -4.11 14.94 8.75
CA LEU A 72 -4.68 14.25 7.59
C LEU A 72 -6.20 14.42 7.51
N ASN A 73 -6.71 14.57 6.28
CA ASN A 73 -8.14 14.43 6.03
C ASN A 73 -8.62 12.98 6.24
N ASP A 74 -9.93 12.79 6.41
CA ASP A 74 -10.50 11.48 6.76
C ASP A 74 -10.16 10.38 5.76
N LYS A 75 -10.13 10.71 4.46
CA LYS A 75 -9.78 9.74 3.40
C LYS A 75 -8.36 9.20 3.61
N HIS A 76 -7.39 10.07 3.90
CA HIS A 76 -6.03 9.65 4.16
C HIS A 76 -5.88 8.95 5.53
N LYS A 77 -6.63 9.36 6.56
CA LYS A 77 -6.64 8.68 7.87
C LYS A 77 -6.96 7.19 7.73
N HIS A 78 -8.00 6.85 6.96
CA HIS A 78 -8.36 5.45 6.71
C HIS A 78 -7.23 4.67 6.04
N ILE A 79 -6.55 5.28 5.06
CA ILE A 79 -5.44 4.65 4.34
C ILE A 79 -4.26 4.40 5.28
N VAL A 80 -3.75 5.45 5.95
CA VAL A 80 -2.52 5.32 6.76
C VAL A 80 -2.73 4.42 7.97
N LEU A 81 -3.90 4.47 8.62
CA LEU A 81 -4.23 3.59 9.74
C LEU A 81 -4.27 2.13 9.28
N SER A 82 -4.92 1.86 8.14
CA SER A 82 -5.05 0.49 7.63
C SER A 82 -3.71 -0.09 7.21
N TYR A 83 -2.81 0.72 6.63
CA TYR A 83 -1.44 0.29 6.35
C TYR A 83 -0.66 0.02 7.64
N ALA A 84 -0.74 0.90 8.64
CA ALA A 84 -0.03 0.71 9.91
C ALA A 84 -0.48 -0.55 10.65
N LEU A 85 -1.79 -0.83 10.65
CA LEU A 85 -2.35 -2.05 11.25
C LEU A 85 -1.90 -3.32 10.52
N VAL A 86 -1.89 -3.30 9.18
CA VAL A 86 -1.41 -4.45 8.39
C VAL A 86 0.08 -4.70 8.61
N GLU A 87 0.92 -3.65 8.63
CA GLU A 87 2.34 -3.79 8.92
C GLU A 87 2.59 -4.30 10.35
N LEU A 88 1.84 -3.81 11.33
CA LEU A 88 1.91 -4.30 12.70
C LEU A 88 1.52 -5.79 12.78
N ALA A 89 0.40 -6.16 12.18
CA ALA A 89 -0.08 -7.55 12.17
C ALA A 89 0.95 -8.50 11.54
N LEU A 90 1.61 -8.08 10.45
CA LEU A 90 2.66 -8.88 9.82
C LEU A 90 3.89 -9.03 10.72
N GLN A 91 4.34 -7.96 11.38
CA GLN A 91 5.45 -8.06 12.33
C GLN A 91 5.13 -8.92 13.56
N VAL A 92 3.86 -8.94 14.00
CA VAL A 92 3.41 -9.83 15.08
C VAL A 92 3.37 -11.27 14.58
N TYR A 93 2.84 -11.51 13.37
CA TYR A 93 2.78 -12.85 12.76
C TYR A 93 4.17 -13.47 12.58
N GLU A 94 5.19 -12.67 12.26
CA GLU A 94 6.59 -13.12 12.18
C GLU A 94 7.12 -13.73 13.50
N ARG A 95 6.48 -13.45 14.64
CA ARG A 95 6.85 -14.04 15.94
C ARG A 95 6.19 -15.40 16.20
N CYS A 96 5.24 -15.80 15.36
CA CYS A 96 4.51 -17.06 15.47
C CYS A 96 5.09 -18.12 14.50
N PRO A 97 4.81 -19.42 14.71
CA PRO A 97 5.15 -20.45 13.75
C PRO A 97 4.52 -20.16 12.38
N GLN A 98 5.35 -20.05 11.34
CA GLN A 98 4.90 -19.74 10.00
C GLN A 98 4.12 -20.92 9.39
N SER A 99 2.97 -20.62 8.78
CA SER A 99 2.14 -21.61 8.12
C SER A 99 1.71 -21.09 6.75
N LYS A 100 2.25 -21.71 5.70
CA LYS A 100 1.90 -21.37 4.31
C LYS A 100 0.41 -21.57 4.02
N VAL A 101 -0.20 -22.57 4.66
CA VAL A 101 -1.65 -22.83 4.52
C VAL A 101 -2.44 -21.65 5.09
N LEU A 102 -2.07 -21.18 6.28
CA LEU A 102 -2.71 -20.02 6.90
C LEU A 102 -2.49 -18.76 6.06
N GLU A 103 -1.27 -18.49 5.60
CA GLU A 103 -0.98 -17.34 4.74
C GLU A 103 -1.80 -17.34 3.45
N HIS A 104 -1.93 -18.50 2.80
CA HIS A 104 -2.74 -18.65 1.60
C HIS A 104 -4.24 -18.49 1.88
N ALA A 105 -4.76 -19.14 2.92
CA ALA A 105 -6.16 -19.02 3.32
C ALA A 105 -6.52 -17.58 3.67
N THR A 106 -5.68 -16.89 4.46
CA THR A 106 -5.86 -15.48 4.81
C THR A 106 -5.77 -14.59 3.57
N SER A 107 -4.83 -14.82 2.66
CA SER A 107 -4.73 -14.08 1.40
C SER A 107 -6.01 -14.20 0.57
N ILE A 108 -6.53 -15.43 0.43
CA ILE A 108 -7.78 -15.68 -0.29
C ILE A 108 -8.93 -14.95 0.39
N ALA A 109 -9.13 -15.14 1.70
CA ALA A 109 -10.21 -14.50 2.44
C ALA A 109 -10.21 -12.98 2.33
N ILE A 110 -9.04 -12.35 2.45
CA ILE A 110 -8.85 -10.90 2.32
C ILE A 110 -9.20 -10.44 0.90
N ALA A 111 -8.65 -11.08 -0.13
CA ALA A 111 -8.92 -10.73 -1.51
C ALA A 111 -10.40 -10.93 -1.86
N SER A 112 -11.00 -12.04 -1.44
CA SER A 112 -12.43 -12.31 -1.61
C SER A 112 -13.28 -11.22 -0.96
N ARG A 113 -12.91 -10.78 0.24
CA ARG A 113 -13.62 -9.68 0.89
C ARG A 113 -13.52 -8.37 0.11
N PHE A 114 -12.33 -8.03 -0.40
CA PHE A 114 -12.19 -6.82 -1.21
C PHE A 114 -13.02 -6.90 -2.49
N ILE A 115 -12.97 -8.03 -3.21
CA ILE A 115 -13.72 -8.24 -4.45
C ILE A 115 -15.23 -8.20 -4.18
N TYR A 116 -15.69 -8.85 -3.11
CA TYR A 116 -17.07 -8.77 -2.66
C TYR A 116 -17.50 -7.31 -2.43
N ALA A 117 -16.71 -6.54 -1.70
CA ALA A 117 -17.02 -5.13 -1.47
C ALA A 117 -16.98 -4.32 -2.78
N TYR A 118 -15.99 -4.55 -3.64
CA TYR A 118 -15.87 -3.87 -4.93
C TYR A 118 -17.06 -4.10 -5.87
N LEU A 119 -17.59 -5.33 -5.90
CA LEU A 119 -18.66 -5.74 -6.80
C LEU A 119 -20.06 -5.48 -6.23
N LEU A 120 -20.29 -5.82 -4.96
CA LEU A 120 -21.64 -5.81 -4.36
C LEU A 120 -21.89 -4.65 -3.40
N ARG A 121 -20.85 -4.18 -2.70
CA ARG A 121 -20.94 -3.16 -1.65
C ARG A 121 -19.95 -2.03 -1.91
N TRP A 122 -19.95 -1.50 -3.14
CA TRP A 122 -18.92 -0.55 -3.58
C TRP A 122 -18.93 0.75 -2.76
N GLU A 123 -20.01 1.04 -2.03
CA GLU A 123 -20.12 2.15 -1.08
C GLU A 123 -19.18 2.01 0.12
N TRP A 124 -18.71 0.79 0.42
CA TRP A 124 -17.70 0.54 1.46
C TRP A 124 -16.27 0.80 0.99
N VAL A 125 -16.06 0.98 -0.31
CA VAL A 125 -14.75 1.23 -0.91
C VAL A 125 -14.53 2.74 -1.03
N LEU A 126 -13.34 3.23 -0.70
CA LEU A 126 -13.06 4.66 -0.83
C LEU A 126 -13.14 5.10 -2.30
N PRO A 127 -13.68 6.29 -2.62
CA PRO A 127 -13.78 6.75 -4.00
C PRO A 127 -12.44 6.77 -4.75
N SER A 128 -11.33 7.03 -4.06
CA SER A 128 -9.98 6.99 -4.64
C SER A 128 -9.55 5.57 -5.02
N GLN A 129 -9.88 4.58 -4.19
CA GLN A 129 -9.61 3.16 -4.46
C GLN A 129 -10.49 2.67 -5.60
N LEU A 130 -11.79 2.99 -5.55
CA LEU A 130 -12.74 2.63 -6.58
C LEU A 130 -12.30 3.16 -7.96
N LYS A 131 -11.88 4.43 -8.03
CA LYS A 131 -11.32 5.03 -9.26
C LYS A 131 -10.10 4.28 -9.80
N ILE A 132 -9.23 3.77 -8.93
CA ILE A 132 -8.05 3.01 -9.34
C ILE A 132 -8.46 1.65 -9.91
N VAL A 133 -9.32 0.92 -9.20
CA VAL A 133 -9.76 -0.42 -9.62
C VAL A 133 -10.64 -0.35 -10.87
N ASP A 134 -11.53 0.63 -10.96
CA ASP A 134 -12.38 0.85 -12.15
C ASP A 134 -11.54 1.18 -13.38
N LYS A 135 -10.51 2.00 -13.21
CA LYS A 135 -9.55 2.26 -14.29
C LYS A 135 -8.80 0.99 -14.70
N GLN A 136 -8.46 0.13 -13.75
CA GLN A 136 -7.77 -1.13 -14.03
C GLN A 136 -8.66 -2.15 -14.71
N ALA A 137 -9.97 -2.13 -14.45
CA ALA A 137 -10.97 -2.97 -15.11
C ALA A 137 -11.11 -2.67 -16.61
N CYS A 138 -10.61 -1.54 -17.11
CA CYS A 138 -10.66 -1.14 -18.53
C CYS A 138 -12.06 -1.07 -19.15
N LEU A 139 -13.11 -1.12 -18.32
CA LEU A 139 -14.51 -0.96 -18.70
C LEU A 139 -14.95 0.50 -18.57
N SER A 140 -15.96 0.89 -19.35
CA SER A 140 -16.55 2.23 -19.22
C SER A 140 -17.29 2.38 -17.88
N PRO A 141 -17.40 3.59 -17.31
CA PRO A 141 -18.14 3.82 -16.07
C PRO A 141 -19.60 3.34 -16.14
N GLU A 142 -20.23 3.48 -17.30
CA GLU A 142 -21.62 3.06 -17.54
C GLU A 142 -21.75 1.54 -17.47
N ILE A 143 -20.84 0.81 -18.13
CA ILE A 143 -20.81 -0.67 -18.09
C ILE A 143 -20.54 -1.16 -16.67
N LEU A 144 -19.60 -0.54 -15.94
CA LEU A 144 -19.31 -0.91 -14.56
C LEU A 144 -20.50 -0.67 -13.63
N ALA A 145 -21.21 0.46 -13.81
CA ALA A 145 -22.41 0.76 -13.03
C ALA A 145 -23.54 -0.25 -13.33
N ALA A 146 -23.77 -0.54 -14.61
CA ALA A 146 -24.76 -1.54 -15.05
C ALA A 146 -24.42 -2.94 -14.51
N ALA A 147 -23.16 -3.37 -14.63
CA ALA A 147 -22.71 -4.67 -14.14
C ALA A 147 -22.85 -4.81 -12.62
N ARG A 148 -22.53 -3.76 -11.85
CA ARG A 148 -22.72 -3.76 -10.39
C ARG A 148 -24.18 -3.78 -9.97
N ALA A 149 -25.02 -3.01 -10.65
CA ALA A 149 -26.47 -3.04 -10.41
C ALA A 149 -27.03 -4.44 -10.69
N GLU A 150 -26.62 -5.04 -11.81
CA GLU A 150 -27.02 -6.39 -12.17
C GLU A 150 -26.56 -7.43 -11.15
N LEU A 151 -25.29 -7.37 -10.72
CA LEU A 151 -24.76 -8.29 -9.70
C LEU A 151 -25.45 -8.14 -8.33
N ARG A 152 -25.99 -6.95 -8.01
CA ARG A 152 -26.64 -6.69 -6.72
C ARG A 152 -28.13 -7.00 -6.70
N TYR A 153 -28.84 -6.71 -7.79
CA TYR A 153 -30.29 -6.80 -7.85
C TYR A 153 -30.80 -7.97 -8.69
N GLY A 154 -30.00 -8.52 -9.61
CA GLY A 154 -30.31 -9.76 -10.35
C GLY A 154 -31.50 -9.64 -11.30
N ASN A 155 -31.71 -8.47 -11.92
CA ASN A 155 -32.91 -8.17 -12.68
C ASN A 155 -32.79 -8.47 -14.19
N GLY A 156 -31.65 -8.99 -14.66
CA GLY A 156 -31.36 -9.12 -16.09
C GLY A 156 -30.27 -10.15 -16.42
N SER A 157 -29.59 -9.93 -17.56
CA SER A 157 -28.51 -10.78 -18.03
C SER A 157 -27.16 -10.11 -17.81
N ARG A 158 -26.23 -10.80 -17.12
CA ARG A 158 -24.84 -10.34 -16.95
C ARG A 158 -24.16 -10.02 -18.27
N CYS A 159 -24.39 -10.82 -19.31
CA CYS A 159 -23.85 -10.56 -20.64
C CYS A 159 -24.40 -9.25 -21.23
N HIS A 160 -25.68 -8.97 -21.03
CA HIS A 160 -26.29 -7.71 -21.46
C HIS A 160 -25.72 -6.51 -20.68
N ALA A 161 -25.43 -6.67 -19.39
CA ALA A 161 -24.82 -5.62 -18.57
C ALA A 161 -23.35 -5.34 -18.95
N PHE A 162 -22.54 -6.38 -19.22
CA PHE A 162 -21.14 -6.22 -19.59
C PHE A 162 -20.94 -5.79 -21.04
N HIS A 163 -21.76 -6.31 -21.97
CA HIS A 163 -21.56 -6.11 -23.40
C HIS A 163 -22.89 -6.11 -24.19
N PRO A 164 -23.75 -5.08 -23.99
CA PRO A 164 -25.12 -5.06 -24.53
C PRO A 164 -25.18 -5.20 -26.06
N ASN A 165 -24.15 -4.72 -26.77
CA ASN A 165 -24.10 -4.66 -28.24
C ASN A 165 -22.95 -5.50 -28.84
N LYS A 166 -22.44 -6.50 -28.12
CA LYS A 166 -21.36 -7.38 -28.62
C LYS A 166 -21.63 -8.83 -28.25
N SER A 167 -21.10 -9.75 -29.06
CA SER A 167 -20.98 -11.16 -28.64
C SER A 167 -19.91 -11.31 -27.57
N CYS A 168 -20.02 -12.33 -26.72
CA CYS A 168 -19.04 -12.59 -25.65
C CYS A 168 -17.61 -12.74 -26.22
N ALA A 169 -17.47 -13.41 -27.37
CA ALA A 169 -16.16 -13.59 -28.02
C ALA A 169 -15.54 -12.27 -28.50
N LYS A 170 -16.35 -11.38 -29.11
CA LYS A 170 -15.89 -10.06 -29.55
C LYS A 170 -15.52 -9.19 -28.36
N PHE A 171 -16.37 -9.17 -27.33
CA PHE A 171 -16.10 -8.46 -26.07
C PHE A 171 -14.80 -8.93 -25.43
N LEU A 172 -14.63 -10.25 -25.25
CA LEU A 172 -13.42 -10.82 -24.65
C LEU A 172 -12.15 -10.41 -25.40
N ARG A 173 -12.15 -10.55 -26.73
CA ARG A 173 -10.99 -10.16 -27.55
C ARG A 173 -10.65 -8.68 -27.37
N ASP A 174 -11.67 -7.81 -27.42
CA ASP A 174 -11.48 -6.38 -27.28
C ASP A 174 -10.95 -6.02 -25.86
N GLU A 175 -11.51 -6.63 -24.80
CA GLU A 175 -11.06 -6.40 -23.42
C GLU A 175 -9.67 -6.95 -23.14
N CYS A 176 -9.31 -8.13 -23.67
CA CYS A 176 -7.95 -8.65 -23.62
C CYS A 176 -6.95 -7.64 -24.20
N PHE A 177 -7.25 -7.08 -25.38
CA PHE A 177 -6.40 -6.10 -26.03
C PHE A 177 -6.30 -4.81 -25.20
N ASN A 178 -7.43 -4.29 -24.71
CA ASN A 178 -7.47 -3.09 -23.86
C ASN A 178 -6.63 -3.28 -22.59
N HIS A 179 -6.72 -4.43 -21.93
CA HIS A 179 -5.94 -4.73 -20.74
C HIS A 179 -4.45 -4.90 -21.00
N VAL A 180 -4.05 -5.52 -22.11
CA VAL A 180 -2.64 -5.61 -22.50
C VAL A 180 -2.08 -4.21 -22.77
N GLN A 181 -2.81 -3.38 -23.52
CA GLN A 181 -2.39 -2.02 -23.83
C GLN A 181 -2.33 -1.14 -22.56
N SER A 182 -3.34 -1.23 -21.70
CA SER A 182 -3.40 -0.50 -20.43
C SER A 182 -2.31 -0.96 -19.45
N GLY A 183 -2.12 -2.27 -19.32
CA GLY A 183 -1.05 -2.88 -18.53
C GLY A 183 0.32 -2.42 -18.99
N ALA A 184 0.57 -2.41 -20.31
CA ALA A 184 1.81 -1.89 -20.87
C ALA A 184 2.06 -0.42 -20.49
N LYS A 185 1.04 0.45 -20.66
CA LYS A 185 1.12 1.88 -20.28
C LYS A 185 1.40 2.09 -18.79
N ILE A 186 0.86 1.24 -17.92
CA ILE A 186 1.02 1.35 -16.46
C ILE A 186 2.39 0.82 -16.02
N PHE A 187 2.78 -0.36 -16.50
CA PHE A 187 3.97 -1.06 -16.00
C PHE A 187 5.27 -0.61 -16.65
N LEU A 188 5.24 -0.14 -17.89
CA LEU A 188 6.46 0.32 -18.59
C LEU A 188 7.22 1.40 -17.79
N PRO A 189 6.61 2.52 -17.33
CA PRO A 189 7.34 3.52 -16.57
C PRO A 189 7.82 2.99 -15.22
N ILE A 190 7.08 2.08 -14.57
CA ILE A 190 7.46 1.49 -13.27
C ILE A 190 8.72 0.63 -13.43
N HIS A 191 8.72 -0.25 -14.44
CA HIS A 191 9.86 -1.12 -14.73
C HIS A 191 11.06 -0.32 -15.26
N ALA A 192 10.84 0.72 -16.07
CA ALA A 192 11.91 1.60 -16.53
C ALA A 192 12.61 2.32 -15.37
N ILE A 193 11.85 2.86 -14.42
CA ILE A 193 12.41 3.49 -13.21
C ILE A 193 13.14 2.46 -12.34
N ALA A 194 12.56 1.28 -12.14
CA ALA A 194 13.20 0.21 -11.38
C ALA A 194 14.52 -0.24 -12.02
N ALA A 195 14.55 -0.40 -13.33
CA ALA A 195 15.75 -0.73 -14.09
C ALA A 195 16.79 0.39 -14.00
N PHE A 196 16.39 1.66 -14.12
CA PHE A 196 17.32 2.80 -13.96
C PHE A 196 18.00 2.80 -12.58
N PHE A 197 17.25 2.58 -11.50
CA PHE A 197 17.82 2.49 -10.15
C PHE A 197 18.69 1.24 -9.93
N ALA A 198 18.34 0.12 -10.55
CA ALA A 198 19.12 -1.10 -10.47
C ALA A 198 20.45 -0.97 -11.24
N TRP A 199 20.43 -0.35 -12.43
CA TRP A 199 21.60 -0.10 -13.26
C TRP A 199 22.68 0.70 -12.53
N LYS A 200 22.27 1.69 -11.73
CA LYS A 200 23.18 2.51 -10.93
C LYS A 200 24.01 1.68 -9.93
N ASN A 201 23.49 0.53 -9.49
CA ASN A 201 24.11 -0.28 -8.45
C ASN A 201 24.74 -1.57 -8.99
N GLN A 202 24.25 -2.14 -10.08
CA GLN A 202 24.69 -3.42 -10.65
C GLN A 202 24.39 -3.50 -12.16
N ARG A 203 25.03 -4.43 -12.89
CA ARG A 203 24.68 -4.72 -14.29
C ARG A 203 23.25 -5.25 -14.40
N LEU A 204 22.49 -4.74 -15.38
CA LEU A 204 21.11 -5.13 -15.62
C LEU A 204 21.01 -6.43 -16.41
N ASP A 205 20.21 -7.36 -15.92
CA ASP A 205 19.71 -8.49 -16.70
C ASP A 205 18.44 -8.06 -17.46
N MET A 206 18.63 -7.69 -18.73
CA MET A 206 17.54 -7.20 -19.58
C MET A 206 16.47 -8.27 -19.85
N SER A 207 16.87 -9.54 -19.97
CA SER A 207 15.92 -10.64 -20.20
C SER A 207 14.97 -10.76 -19.02
N LYS A 208 15.51 -10.74 -17.80
CA LYS A 208 14.71 -10.76 -16.58
C LYS A 208 13.77 -9.56 -16.46
N GLN A 209 14.22 -8.35 -16.78
CA GLN A 209 13.35 -7.16 -16.74
C GLN A 209 12.17 -7.28 -17.71
N VAL A 210 12.40 -7.77 -18.94
CA VAL A 210 11.34 -8.00 -19.92
C VAL A 210 10.37 -9.07 -19.43
N VAL A 211 10.88 -10.19 -18.88
CA VAL A 211 10.04 -11.25 -18.32
C VAL A 211 9.18 -10.75 -17.15
N ASP A 212 9.76 -10.00 -16.21
CA ASP A 212 9.01 -9.47 -15.06
C ASP A 212 7.98 -8.41 -15.49
N TYR A 213 8.27 -7.63 -16.53
CA TYR A 213 7.32 -6.71 -17.16
C TYR A 213 6.15 -7.47 -17.80
N VAL A 214 6.42 -8.50 -18.60
CA VAL A 214 5.39 -9.33 -19.24
C VAL A 214 4.52 -10.04 -18.19
N LYS A 215 5.13 -10.60 -17.14
CA LYS A 215 4.42 -11.19 -15.98
C LYS A 215 3.46 -10.19 -15.34
N SER A 216 3.88 -8.92 -15.23
CA SER A 216 3.06 -7.83 -14.69
C SER A 216 1.77 -7.60 -15.48
N ILE A 217 1.88 -7.64 -16.81
CA ILE A 217 0.74 -7.50 -17.71
C ILE A 217 -0.18 -8.71 -17.59
N PHE A 218 0.37 -9.94 -17.59
CA PHE A 218 -0.44 -11.15 -17.45
C PHE A 218 -1.12 -11.28 -16.09
N CYS A 219 -0.48 -10.83 -15.00
CA CYS A 219 -1.13 -10.79 -13.69
C CYS A 219 -2.32 -9.82 -13.69
N LEU A 220 -2.19 -8.65 -14.34
CA LEU A 220 -3.30 -7.70 -14.45
C LEU A 220 -4.42 -8.28 -15.31
N LEU A 221 -4.09 -8.83 -16.48
CA LEU A 221 -5.04 -9.50 -17.36
C LEU A 221 -5.80 -10.59 -16.59
N GLY A 222 -5.08 -11.45 -15.86
CA GLY A 222 -5.69 -12.54 -15.13
C GLY A 222 -6.55 -12.11 -13.94
N SER A 223 -6.26 -10.94 -13.36
CA SER A 223 -7.03 -10.42 -12.21
C SER A 223 -8.36 -9.80 -12.64
N PHE A 224 -8.51 -9.38 -13.89
CA PHE A 224 -9.69 -8.65 -14.36
C PHE A 224 -10.45 -9.39 -15.49
N VAL A 225 -9.75 -9.94 -16.48
CA VAL A 225 -10.40 -10.61 -17.63
C VAL A 225 -10.96 -11.97 -17.26
N PHE A 226 -10.22 -12.81 -16.52
CA PHE A 226 -10.74 -14.13 -16.12
C PHE A 226 -12.05 -14.05 -15.33
N PRO A 227 -12.22 -13.15 -14.33
CA PRO A 227 -13.53 -12.93 -13.71
C PRO A 227 -14.64 -12.59 -14.71
N LEU A 228 -14.35 -11.72 -15.68
CA LEU A 228 -15.32 -11.27 -16.69
C LEU A 228 -15.75 -12.41 -17.62
N VAL A 229 -14.78 -13.21 -18.10
CA VAL A 229 -15.05 -14.40 -18.94
C VAL A 229 -15.84 -15.44 -18.16
N GLY A 230 -15.39 -15.76 -16.95
CA GLY A 230 -16.06 -16.74 -16.09
C GLY A 230 -17.50 -16.32 -15.79
N SER A 231 -17.74 -15.04 -15.55
CA SER A 231 -19.09 -14.49 -15.30
C SER A 231 -20.05 -14.71 -16.48
N CYS A 232 -19.57 -14.66 -17.72
CA CYS A 232 -20.38 -14.89 -18.93
C CYS A 232 -20.68 -16.38 -19.17
N MET A 233 -19.86 -17.28 -18.64
CA MET A 233 -20.02 -18.74 -18.81
C MET A 233 -20.84 -19.38 -17.70
N ILE A 234 -20.96 -18.72 -16.54
CA ILE A 234 -21.74 -19.23 -15.41
C ILE A 234 -23.23 -18.90 -15.65
N PRO A 235 -24.16 -19.84 -15.36
CA PRO A 235 -25.60 -19.57 -15.42
C PRO A 235 -26.01 -18.40 -14.49
N LEU A 236 -27.01 -17.62 -14.92
CA LEU A 236 -27.47 -16.41 -14.19
C LEU A 236 -27.91 -16.72 -12.76
N GLN A 237 -28.54 -17.88 -12.54
CA GLN A 237 -29.04 -18.32 -11.22
C GLN A 237 -27.92 -18.51 -10.16
N ASN A 238 -26.66 -18.64 -10.58
CA ASN A 238 -25.52 -18.92 -9.71
C ASN A 238 -24.59 -17.70 -9.56
N HIS A 239 -25.13 -16.54 -9.17
CA HIS A 239 -24.34 -15.33 -8.95
C HIS A 239 -23.21 -15.53 -7.92
N GLU A 240 -23.46 -16.31 -6.87
CA GLU A 240 -22.49 -16.62 -5.83
C GLU A 240 -21.25 -17.34 -6.37
N GLN A 241 -21.44 -18.28 -7.32
CA GLN A 241 -20.33 -19.00 -7.95
C GLN A 241 -19.45 -18.07 -8.79
N ALA A 242 -20.05 -17.11 -9.50
CA ALA A 242 -19.28 -16.12 -10.26
C ALA A 242 -18.53 -15.15 -9.36
N ILE A 243 -19.12 -14.74 -8.24
CA ILE A 243 -18.45 -13.89 -7.24
C ILE A 243 -17.31 -14.65 -6.57
N PHE A 244 -17.51 -15.92 -6.25
CA PHE A 244 -16.47 -16.80 -5.72
C PHE A 244 -15.31 -16.97 -6.71
N LEU A 245 -15.61 -17.21 -7.99
CA LEU A 245 -14.60 -17.30 -9.04
C LEU A 245 -13.85 -15.98 -9.24
N ALA A 246 -14.57 -14.85 -9.26
CA ALA A 246 -13.99 -13.50 -9.32
C ALA A 246 -13.09 -13.19 -8.12
N SER A 247 -13.36 -13.81 -6.98
CA SER A 247 -12.57 -13.66 -5.76
C SER A 247 -11.29 -14.51 -5.75
N LEU A 248 -11.32 -15.68 -6.38
CA LEU A 248 -10.15 -16.58 -6.48
C LEU A 248 -9.16 -16.14 -7.56
N THR A 249 -9.65 -15.61 -8.67
CA THR A 249 -8.83 -15.29 -9.85
C THR A 249 -7.66 -14.32 -9.58
N PRO A 250 -7.81 -13.23 -8.79
CA PRO A 250 -6.67 -12.40 -8.41
C PRO A 250 -5.59 -13.16 -7.62
N ASN A 251 -5.97 -14.12 -6.77
CA ASN A 251 -5.01 -14.91 -6.00
C ASN A 251 -4.19 -15.84 -6.91
N ILE A 252 -4.84 -16.45 -7.89
CA ILE A 252 -4.18 -17.31 -8.88
C ILE A 252 -3.28 -16.47 -9.80
N ALA A 253 -3.78 -15.34 -10.32
CA ALA A 253 -3.02 -14.45 -11.18
C ALA A 253 -1.76 -13.92 -10.49
N GLN A 254 -1.85 -13.63 -9.18
CA GLN A 254 -0.69 -13.23 -8.38
C GLN A 254 0.40 -14.29 -8.32
N LEU A 255 0.15 -15.58 -8.56
CA LEU A 255 1.20 -16.60 -8.55
C LEU A 255 2.26 -16.38 -9.64
N ILE A 256 1.89 -15.67 -10.73
CA ILE A 256 2.78 -15.28 -11.83
C ILE A 256 3.81 -14.24 -11.38
N GLU A 257 3.49 -13.46 -10.35
CA GLU A 257 4.32 -12.36 -9.85
C GLU A 257 5.50 -12.81 -8.99
N PRO A 258 6.64 -12.08 -9.02
CA PRO A 258 7.72 -12.29 -8.07
C PRO A 258 7.27 -12.16 -6.61
N PRO A 259 7.83 -12.95 -5.67
CA PRO A 259 7.39 -12.99 -4.27
C PRO A 259 7.32 -11.62 -3.59
N LYS A 260 8.32 -10.75 -3.84
CA LYS A 260 8.36 -9.39 -3.30
C LYS A 260 7.16 -8.54 -3.76
N ARG A 261 6.80 -8.63 -5.04
CA ARG A 261 5.66 -7.89 -5.60
C ARG A 261 4.33 -8.46 -5.12
N ARG A 262 4.20 -9.79 -5.00
CA ARG A 262 3.03 -10.44 -4.39
C ARG A 262 2.75 -9.92 -2.99
N LEU A 263 3.79 -9.82 -2.15
CA LEU A 263 3.64 -9.30 -0.79
C LEU A 263 3.12 -7.86 -0.79
N THR A 264 3.69 -6.98 -1.63
CA THR A 264 3.22 -5.59 -1.75
C THR A 264 1.76 -5.50 -2.22
N ILE A 265 1.37 -6.31 -3.21
CA ILE A 265 -0.02 -6.38 -3.69
C ILE A 265 -0.96 -6.82 -2.57
N ARG A 266 -0.62 -7.90 -1.85
CA ARG A 266 -1.44 -8.43 -0.75
C ARG A 266 -1.55 -7.45 0.41
N LYS A 267 -0.48 -6.72 0.76
CA LYS A 267 -0.52 -5.65 1.75
C LYS A 267 -1.52 -4.57 1.36
N ALA A 268 -1.50 -4.11 0.10
CA ALA A 268 -2.44 -3.12 -0.38
C ALA A 268 -3.90 -3.61 -0.34
N ILE A 269 -4.16 -4.84 -0.81
CA ILE A 269 -5.49 -5.44 -0.77
C ILE A 269 -5.98 -5.62 0.68
N ALA A 270 -5.10 -6.04 1.60
CA ALA A 270 -5.41 -6.14 3.02
C ALA A 270 -5.79 -4.79 3.62
N SER A 271 -5.04 -3.73 3.31
CA SER A 271 -5.38 -2.38 3.76
C SER A 271 -6.71 -1.89 3.18
N TYR A 272 -7.01 -2.20 1.91
CA TYR A 272 -8.28 -1.82 1.30
C TYR A 272 -9.45 -2.59 1.92
N SER A 273 -9.26 -3.89 2.16
CA SER A 273 -10.26 -4.76 2.83
C SER A 273 -10.57 -4.30 4.25
N LEU A 274 -9.55 -3.84 4.99
CA LEU A 274 -9.75 -3.35 6.35
C LEU A 274 -10.59 -2.06 6.37
N ILE A 275 -10.44 -1.21 5.35
CA ILE A 275 -11.31 -0.03 5.20
C ILE A 275 -12.76 -0.46 4.94
N THR A 276 -13.00 -1.49 4.13
CA THR A 276 -14.38 -1.96 3.90
C THR A 276 -14.99 -2.56 5.17
N VAL A 277 -14.20 -3.20 6.04
CA VAL A 277 -14.66 -3.61 7.39
C VAL A 277 -15.12 -2.41 8.20
N PHE A 278 -14.35 -1.31 8.21
CA PHE A 278 -14.74 -0.11 8.95
C PHE A 278 -16.08 0.46 8.48
N TYR A 279 -16.31 0.56 7.17
CA TYR A 279 -17.58 1.05 6.63
C TYR A 279 -18.75 0.09 6.87
N GLN A 280 -18.51 -1.22 6.82
CA GLN A 280 -19.51 -2.21 7.21
C GLN A 280 -19.92 -2.08 8.69
N LEU A 281 -18.95 -1.95 9.60
CA LEU A 281 -19.24 -1.75 11.03
C LEU A 281 -19.99 -0.44 11.28
N LYS A 282 -19.68 0.61 10.52
CA LYS A 282 -20.41 1.88 10.56
C LYS A 282 -21.86 1.72 10.11
N GLU A 283 -22.10 0.99 9.03
CA GLU A 283 -23.45 0.70 8.53
C GLU A 283 -24.27 -0.13 9.52
N TYR A 284 -23.64 -1.11 10.16
CA TYR A 284 -24.26 -1.92 11.21
C TYR A 284 -24.41 -1.18 12.55
N LYS A 285 -24.15 0.13 12.56
CA LYS A 285 -24.30 1.01 13.73
C LYS A 285 -23.50 0.54 14.95
N CYS A 286 -22.43 -0.24 14.76
CA CYS A 286 -21.55 -0.68 15.86
C CYS A 286 -20.87 0.48 16.59
N PHE A 287 -20.76 1.64 15.93
CA PHE A 287 -20.18 2.87 16.50
C PHE A 287 -21.24 3.96 16.76
N SER A 288 -22.53 3.61 16.82
CA SER A 288 -23.63 4.59 16.97
C SER A 288 -23.58 5.39 18.27
N THR A 289 -23.03 4.82 19.33
CA THR A 289 -22.86 5.48 20.64
C THR A 289 -21.56 6.28 20.76
N ILE A 290 -20.65 6.14 19.80
CA ILE A 290 -19.32 6.76 19.86
C ILE A 290 -19.32 8.04 19.02
N THR A 291 -18.97 9.16 19.65
CA THR A 291 -18.84 10.43 18.95
C THR A 291 -17.70 10.38 17.93
N ARG A 292 -17.80 11.18 16.86
CA ARG A 292 -16.74 11.33 15.87
C ARG A 292 -15.40 11.72 16.51
N HIS A 293 -15.41 12.57 17.54
CA HIS A 293 -14.21 12.98 18.25
C HIS A 293 -13.54 11.80 18.97
N GLN A 294 -14.32 10.94 19.62
CA GLN A 294 -13.82 9.72 20.25
C GLN A 294 -13.25 8.74 19.23
N VAL A 295 -13.93 8.53 18.10
CA VAL A 295 -13.41 7.67 17.01
C VAL A 295 -12.06 8.18 16.49
N ILE A 296 -11.94 9.47 16.21
CA ILE A 296 -10.69 10.06 15.73
C ILE A 296 -9.60 9.97 16.79
N THR A 297 -9.94 10.18 18.05
CA THR A 297 -8.97 10.10 19.16
C THR A 297 -8.46 8.67 19.35
N LEU A 298 -9.36 7.69 19.37
CA LEU A 298 -9.00 6.27 19.43
C LEU A 298 -8.14 5.88 18.22
N ALA A 299 -8.54 6.26 17.01
CA ALA A 299 -7.77 6.01 15.79
C ALA A 299 -6.38 6.66 15.84
N THR A 300 -6.27 7.87 16.40
CA THR A 300 -4.97 8.55 16.59
C THR A 300 -4.08 7.76 17.55
N ILE A 301 -4.62 7.31 18.68
CA ILE A 301 -3.89 6.51 19.67
C ILE A 301 -3.42 5.20 19.04
N ILE A 302 -4.33 4.46 18.39
CA ILE A 302 -4.00 3.20 17.70
C ILE A 302 -2.90 3.44 16.65
N TYR A 303 -3.04 4.47 15.82
CA TYR A 303 -2.04 4.82 14.81
C TYR A 303 -0.68 5.13 15.43
N ALA A 304 -0.64 5.97 16.47
CA ALA A 304 0.59 6.33 17.16
C ALA A 304 1.25 5.11 17.82
N THR A 305 0.48 4.22 18.45
CA THR A 305 0.98 2.97 19.02
C THR A 305 1.56 2.06 17.94
N CYS A 306 0.88 1.90 16.80
CA CYS A 306 1.42 1.14 15.67
C CYS A 306 2.75 1.73 15.21
N MET A 307 2.80 3.04 14.98
CA MET A 307 4.00 3.71 14.47
C MET A 307 5.17 3.66 15.46
N VAL A 308 4.92 3.77 16.77
CA VAL A 308 5.95 3.56 17.81
C VAL A 308 6.57 2.18 17.64
N TYR A 309 5.75 1.13 17.60
CA TYR A 309 6.25 -0.24 17.45
C TYR A 309 6.99 -0.46 16.12
N LEU A 310 6.44 0.06 15.00
CA LEU A 310 7.06 -0.06 13.69
C LEU A 310 8.42 0.67 13.62
N LEU A 311 8.54 1.82 14.28
CA LEU A 311 9.75 2.64 14.28
C LEU A 311 10.76 2.28 15.37
N GLU A 312 10.41 1.40 16.32
CA GLU A 312 11.37 0.71 17.20
C GLU A 312 12.20 -0.32 16.42
N HIS A 313 11.66 -0.88 15.34
CA HIS A 313 12.33 -1.83 14.45
C HIS A 313 12.43 -1.33 13.00
N PRO A 314 13.06 -0.17 12.74
CA PRO A 314 13.08 0.45 11.43
C PRO A 314 13.84 -0.37 10.38
N GLU A 315 14.73 -1.27 10.79
CA GLU A 315 15.44 -2.19 9.90
C GLU A 315 14.52 -3.16 9.16
N ARG A 316 13.35 -3.48 9.74
CA ARG A 316 12.33 -4.34 9.14
C ARG A 316 11.47 -3.61 8.10
N GLN A 317 11.55 -2.29 8.08
CA GLN A 317 10.77 -1.45 7.18
C GLN A 317 11.48 -1.21 5.83
N ASN A 318 10.75 -0.65 4.87
CA ASN A 318 11.31 -0.31 3.57
C ASN A 318 12.46 0.71 3.74
N ARG A 319 13.66 0.34 3.26
CA ARG A 319 14.88 1.17 3.37
C ARG A 319 14.69 2.59 2.86
N TRP A 320 14.01 2.78 1.73
CA TRP A 320 13.78 4.10 1.14
C TRP A 320 12.82 4.95 1.96
N LEU A 321 11.77 4.33 2.50
CA LEU A 321 10.83 5.02 3.39
C LEU A 321 11.53 5.48 4.67
N MET A 322 12.36 4.60 5.25
CA MET A 322 13.14 4.92 6.44
C MET A 322 14.21 5.97 6.17
N TYR A 323 14.91 5.90 5.03
CA TYR A 323 15.83 6.95 4.60
C TYR A 323 15.12 8.29 4.43
N ALA A 324 13.94 8.29 3.82
CA ALA A 324 13.13 9.51 3.67
C ALA A 324 12.69 10.08 5.02
N LEU A 325 12.35 9.24 6.00
CA LEU A 325 11.95 9.70 7.33
C LEU A 325 13.15 10.20 8.17
N TYR A 326 14.22 9.42 8.25
CA TYR A 326 15.39 9.69 9.10
C TYR A 326 16.42 10.63 8.44
N GLY A 327 16.38 10.79 7.12
CA GLY A 327 17.34 11.57 6.34
C GLY A 327 18.71 10.91 6.15
N HIS A 328 18.88 9.68 6.64
CA HIS A 328 20.12 8.91 6.54
C HIS A 328 19.82 7.40 6.51
N ASP A 329 20.81 6.60 6.11
CA ASP A 329 20.66 5.14 6.06
C ASP A 329 20.87 4.51 7.44
N ILE A 330 19.77 4.04 8.03
CA ILE A 330 19.75 3.41 9.36
C ILE A 330 20.56 2.11 9.39
N ARG A 331 20.60 1.35 8.30
CA ARG A 331 21.32 0.07 8.26
C ARG A 331 22.83 0.27 8.26
N GLN A 332 23.31 1.31 7.59
CA GLN A 332 24.73 1.70 7.62
C GLN A 332 25.13 2.31 8.97
N ALA A 333 24.26 3.12 9.57
CA ALA A 333 24.49 3.71 10.89
C ALA A 333 24.62 2.62 11.98
N LYS A 334 23.85 1.53 11.90
CA LYS A 334 23.97 0.38 12.81
C LYS A 334 25.33 -0.32 12.66
N ASN A 335 25.75 -0.60 11.43
CA ASN A 335 27.04 -1.26 11.18
C ASN A 335 28.23 -0.41 11.65
N LYS A 336 28.18 0.92 11.47
CA LYS A 336 29.22 1.84 11.95
C LYS A 336 29.29 1.91 13.49
N LYS A 337 28.15 1.79 14.18
CA LYS A 337 28.12 1.71 15.65
C LYS A 337 28.72 0.39 16.16
N ILE A 338 28.41 -0.72 15.50
CA ILE A 338 28.96 -2.05 15.85
C ILE A 338 30.47 -2.07 15.61
N SER A 339 30.96 -1.61 14.45
CA SER A 339 32.39 -1.55 14.16
C SER A 339 33.16 -0.64 15.12
N ASN A 340 32.57 0.49 15.53
CA ASN A 340 33.17 1.38 16.51
C ASN A 340 33.17 0.77 17.93
N GLN A 341 32.15 -0.03 18.30
CA GLN A 341 32.15 -0.76 19.57
C GLN A 341 33.19 -1.88 19.58
N GLU A 342 33.33 -2.65 18.50
CA GLU A 342 34.37 -3.67 18.35
C GLU A 342 35.77 -3.05 18.39
N TYR A 343 35.98 -1.88 17.77
CA TYR A 343 37.26 -1.16 17.82
C TYR A 343 37.59 -0.64 19.23
N ILE A 344 36.59 -0.17 19.99
CA ILE A 344 36.79 0.31 21.37
C ILE A 344 37.05 -0.85 22.34
N VAL A 345 36.48 -2.04 22.09
CA VAL A 345 36.76 -3.25 22.88
C VAL A 345 38.14 -3.82 22.54
N GLY A 346 38.53 -3.85 21.26
CA GLY A 346 39.86 -4.31 20.84
C GLY A 346 41.03 -3.44 21.30
N ASN A 347 40.80 -2.14 21.59
CA ASN A 347 41.83 -1.24 22.11
C ASN A 347 41.93 -1.19 23.64
N LYS A 348 41.11 -1.95 24.39
CA LYS A 348 41.19 -2.00 25.86
C LYS A 348 42.08 -3.12 26.41
N GLU A 349 42.67 -3.96 25.57
CA GLU A 349 43.52 -5.09 26.01
C GLU A 349 45.03 -4.83 26.02
N ILE A 350 45.50 -3.58 25.88
CA ILE A 350 46.93 -3.28 26.02
C ILE A 350 47.14 -2.22 27.11
N ILE A 351 47.02 -2.65 28.36
CA ILE A 351 47.74 -2.01 29.47
C ILE A 351 48.97 -2.89 29.71
N PRO A 352 50.19 -2.43 29.41
CA PRO A 352 51.39 -3.16 29.81
C PRO A 352 51.47 -3.11 31.33
N SER A 353 51.40 -4.27 31.97
CA SER A 353 51.73 -4.42 33.39
C SER A 353 53.21 -4.07 33.57
N GLN A 354 53.49 -2.82 33.92
CA GLN A 354 54.70 -2.47 34.64
C GLN A 354 54.55 -2.99 36.07
N SER A 355 55.34 -3.99 36.43
CA SER A 355 55.93 -4.06 37.77
C SER A 355 57.10 -5.04 37.84
N ASN A 356 58.17 -4.51 38.44
CA ASN A 356 59.37 -5.11 39.02
C ASN A 356 60.55 -5.45 38.10
#